data_AF-A0A949LJE3-F1
#
_entry.id   AF-A0A949LJE3-F1
#
_cell.length_a   1.000
_cell.length_b   1.000
_cell.length_c   1.000
_cell.angle_alpha   90.00
_cell.angle_beta   90.00
_cell.angle_gamma   90.00
#
_symmetry.space_group_name_H-M   'P 1'
#
loop_
_entity.id
_entity.type
_entity.pdbx_description
1 polymer ?
#
loop_
_entity_poly.entity_id
_entity_poly.type
_entity_poly.pdbx_seq_one_letter_code
_entity_poly.pdbx_strand_id
1 'polypeptide(L)'
;MLMLNTTMLREKFVLHEGEDDADPMVAVGNRISLPLFSKTGQREERLVVRGQNMHTTLRMAAMIARTYYRDGPIQSRSPSFPWGPNWNIAMPDFEKQNNPDIWVSVYSGGRPIYKFGEYHPFLDVIEQCDARNRDEYDRAVSIAEDAFNMAGRGVRIDHQTTIAMVIGTMMDKTRVGLIFRNPKRTNTFNFAVEPKNVTREKAVAEPHQCLLHAAAWLELVQLSVQAGFLKARKGATRSNVTLVDVEKRLGKLNHELQLFEESYDVSYRPERPDTIELVEEATEFAKGS
;
A
#
# COMPACT_ATOMS: atom_id res chain seq x y z
N MET A 1 -14.07 -14.21 -15.11
CA MET A 1 -14.25 -12.74 -15.05
C MET A 1 -13.19 -12.16 -14.13
N LEU A 2 -12.50 -11.10 -14.54
CA LEU A 2 -11.51 -10.40 -13.72
C LEU A 2 -12.26 -9.47 -12.76
N MET A 3 -12.08 -9.64 -11.46
CA MET A 3 -12.74 -8.80 -10.45
C MET A 3 -11.85 -7.62 -10.06
N LEU A 4 -10.54 -7.83 -9.95
CA LEU A 4 -9.60 -6.78 -9.61
C LEU A 4 -8.24 -7.10 -10.22
N ASN A 5 -7.60 -6.11 -10.83
CA ASN A 5 -6.20 -6.18 -11.23
C ASN A 5 -5.55 -4.83 -10.96
N THR A 6 -4.60 -4.81 -10.03
CA THR A 6 -3.92 -3.58 -9.65
C THR A 6 -2.52 -3.85 -9.14
N THR A 7 -1.71 -2.79 -9.16
CA THR A 7 -0.37 -2.74 -8.64
C THR A 7 -0.27 -1.62 -7.62
N MET A 8 0.44 -1.87 -6.52
CA MET A 8 0.89 -0.85 -5.61
C MET A 8 2.36 -0.51 -5.90
N LEU A 9 2.62 0.78 -6.08
CA LEU A 9 3.93 1.35 -6.37
C LEU A 9 4.46 2.07 -5.13
N ARG A 10 5.77 1.95 -4.90
CA ARG A 10 6.55 2.86 -4.05
C ARG A 10 7.22 3.87 -4.96
N GLU A 11 7.07 5.14 -4.63
CA GLU A 11 7.53 6.22 -5.48
C GLU A 11 8.35 7.23 -4.69
N LYS A 12 9.42 7.70 -5.33
CA LYS A 12 10.21 8.84 -4.91
C LYS A 12 10.39 9.75 -6.11
N PHE A 13 10.05 11.01 -5.94
CA PHE A 13 10.29 12.08 -6.89
C PHE A 13 11.31 13.03 -6.29
N VAL A 14 12.34 13.36 -7.05
CA VAL A 14 13.35 14.35 -6.69
C VAL A 14 13.30 15.45 -7.72
N LEU A 15 12.88 16.64 -7.31
CA LEU A 15 12.74 17.78 -8.19
C LEU A 15 13.95 18.70 -8.00
N HIS A 16 14.61 18.98 -9.11
CA HIS A 16 15.74 19.88 -9.21
C HIS A 16 15.26 21.17 -9.87
N GLU A 17 15.41 22.30 -9.18
CA GLU A 17 15.03 23.63 -9.68
C GLU A 17 16.29 24.49 -9.90
N GLY A 18 16.46 25.06 -11.09
CA GLY A 18 17.59 25.96 -11.40
C GLY A 18 18.95 25.26 -11.66
N GLU A 19 20.04 26.02 -11.65
CA GLU A 19 21.41 25.50 -11.81
C GLU A 19 21.94 24.91 -10.48
N ASP A 20 22.28 23.61 -10.54
CA ASP A 20 23.08 22.70 -9.69
C ASP A 20 23.20 22.83 -8.14
N ASP A 21 22.83 23.93 -7.48
CA ASP A 21 23.15 24.17 -6.05
C ASP A 21 21.93 24.41 -5.11
N ALA A 22 20.70 24.29 -5.61
CA ALA A 22 19.50 24.34 -4.76
C ALA A 22 19.18 22.95 -4.17
N ASP A 23 18.84 22.91 -2.88
CA ASP A 23 18.40 21.67 -2.22
C ASP A 23 17.18 21.07 -2.96
N PRO A 24 17.29 19.82 -3.45
CA PRO A 24 16.23 19.25 -4.25
C PRO A 24 15.01 18.95 -3.38
N MET A 25 13.83 19.24 -3.93
CA MET A 25 12.57 18.93 -3.28
C MET A 25 12.26 17.45 -3.45
N VAL A 26 12.01 16.74 -2.34
CA VAL A 26 11.75 15.29 -2.35
C VAL A 26 10.30 15.00 -1.97
N ALA A 27 9.57 14.35 -2.86
CA ALA A 27 8.24 13.82 -2.59
C ALA A 27 8.26 12.30 -2.62
N VAL A 28 7.78 11.66 -1.55
CA VAL A 28 7.70 10.19 -1.45
C VAL A 28 6.28 9.76 -1.15
N GLY A 29 5.90 8.58 -1.63
CA GLY A 29 4.61 8.00 -1.29
C GLY A 29 4.39 6.63 -1.90
N ASN A 30 3.37 5.93 -1.41
CA ASN A 30 2.87 4.72 -2.03
C ASN A 30 1.64 5.07 -2.87
N ARG A 31 1.41 4.36 -3.96
CA ARG A 31 0.29 4.58 -4.88
C ARG A 31 -0.34 3.26 -5.27
N ILE A 32 -1.67 3.18 -5.18
CA ILE A 32 -2.45 2.08 -5.76
C ILE A 32 -3.63 2.65 -6.55
N SER A 33 -3.75 2.25 -7.82
CA SER A 33 -4.86 2.63 -8.68
C SER A 33 -5.90 1.51 -8.67
N LEU A 34 -7.05 1.73 -8.07
CA LEU A 34 -8.14 0.77 -7.96
C LEU A 34 -9.13 0.92 -9.12
N PRO A 35 -9.07 0.07 -10.16
CA PRO A 35 -10.17 -0.07 -11.10
C PRO A 35 -11.28 -0.88 -10.43
N LEU A 36 -12.47 -0.29 -10.35
CA LEU A 36 -13.66 -0.90 -9.77
C LEU A 36 -14.61 -1.27 -10.91
N PHE A 37 -14.91 -2.56 -11.03
CA PHE A 37 -15.69 -3.12 -12.12
C PHE A 37 -17.09 -3.49 -11.66
N SER A 38 -18.09 -3.23 -12.49
CA SER A 38 -19.46 -3.69 -12.27
C SER A 38 -19.55 -5.22 -12.33
N LYS A 39 -20.71 -5.77 -11.95
CA LYS A 39 -21.03 -7.19 -12.17
C LYS A 39 -21.03 -7.60 -13.65
N THR A 40 -21.13 -6.65 -14.58
CA THR A 40 -21.04 -6.90 -16.03
C THR A 40 -19.61 -6.78 -16.57
N GLY A 41 -18.64 -6.44 -15.72
CA GLY A 41 -17.23 -6.32 -16.09
C GLY A 41 -16.84 -4.99 -16.71
N GLN A 42 -17.76 -4.03 -16.76
CA GLN A 42 -17.48 -2.66 -17.19
C GLN A 42 -16.81 -1.89 -16.05
N ARG A 43 -15.76 -1.11 -16.34
CA ARG A 43 -15.13 -0.22 -15.36
C ARG A 43 -16.10 0.91 -15.04
N GLU A 44 -16.63 0.96 -13.82
CA GLU A 44 -17.54 2.03 -13.37
C GLU A 44 -16.77 3.16 -12.69
N GLU A 45 -15.80 2.82 -11.84
CA GLU A 45 -15.02 3.81 -11.10
C GLU A 45 -13.53 3.49 -11.15
N ARG A 46 -12.69 4.53 -11.13
CA ARG A 46 -11.25 4.42 -10.90
C ARG A 46 -10.89 5.39 -9.79
N LEU A 47 -10.44 4.85 -8.66
CA LEU A 47 -9.95 5.62 -7.53
C LEU A 47 -8.45 5.37 -7.36
N VAL A 48 -7.69 6.41 -7.04
CA VAL A 48 -6.28 6.25 -6.68
C VAL A 48 -6.12 6.52 -5.21
N VAL A 49 -5.44 5.63 -4.50
CA VAL A 49 -5.09 5.83 -3.10
C VAL A 49 -3.58 6.04 -3.02
N ARG A 50 -3.18 7.15 -2.40
CA ARG A 50 -1.81 7.39 -1.97
C ARG A 50 -1.71 7.39 -0.46
N GLY A 51 -0.58 6.96 0.08
CA GLY A 51 -0.33 7.00 1.52
C GLY A 51 1.13 6.85 1.89
N GLN A 52 1.44 7.17 3.14
CA GLN A 52 2.79 7.14 3.68
C GLN A 52 3.37 5.72 3.75
N ASN A 53 2.57 4.76 4.27
CA ASN A 53 2.98 3.37 4.45
C ASN A 53 2.22 2.45 3.50
N MET A 54 2.90 1.38 3.05
CA MET A 54 2.35 0.42 2.10
C MET A 54 1.09 -0.28 2.64
N HIS A 55 1.14 -0.80 3.86
CA HIS A 55 0.03 -1.54 4.47
C HIS A 55 -1.18 -0.64 4.73
N THR A 56 -1.00 0.60 5.21
CA THR A 56 -2.12 1.52 5.47
C THR A 56 -2.78 2.00 4.18
N THR A 57 -1.98 2.29 3.15
CA THR A 57 -2.47 2.56 1.79
C THR A 57 -3.32 1.40 1.28
N LEU A 58 -2.84 0.17 1.47
CA LEU A 58 -3.53 -1.02 1.01
C LEU A 58 -4.79 -1.36 1.83
N ARG A 59 -4.80 -1.10 3.14
CA ARG A 59 -6.01 -1.23 3.99
C ARG A 59 -7.08 -0.23 3.59
N MET A 60 -6.71 1.01 3.27
CA MET A 60 -7.66 2.00 2.73
C MET A 60 -8.21 1.55 1.37
N ALA A 61 -7.35 1.03 0.50
CA ALA A 61 -7.76 0.47 -0.78
C ALA A 61 -8.72 -0.73 -0.62
N ALA A 62 -8.47 -1.61 0.35
CA ALA A 62 -9.36 -2.70 0.68
C ALA A 62 -10.72 -2.23 1.21
N MET A 63 -10.73 -1.17 2.05
CA MET A 63 -11.97 -0.58 2.57
C MET A 63 -12.85 -0.01 1.44
N ILE A 64 -12.23 0.66 0.47
CA ILE A 64 -12.88 1.15 -0.74
C ILE A 64 -13.45 -0.02 -1.55
N ALA A 65 -12.62 -1.03 -1.86
CA ALA A 65 -13.05 -2.20 -2.62
C ALA A 65 -14.23 -2.94 -1.94
N ARG A 66 -14.14 -3.18 -0.62
CA ARG A 66 -15.21 -3.81 0.17
C ARG A 66 -16.52 -3.03 0.03
N THR A 67 -16.43 -1.71 0.23
CA THR A 67 -17.60 -0.85 0.19
C THR A 67 -18.22 -0.82 -1.20
N TYR A 68 -17.39 -0.77 -2.24
CA TYR A 68 -17.85 -0.78 -3.61
C TYR A 68 -18.56 -2.10 -3.98
N TYR A 69 -17.93 -3.24 -3.71
CA TYR A 69 -18.52 -4.54 -4.07
C TYR A 69 -19.77 -4.90 -3.26
N ARG A 70 -19.88 -4.40 -2.03
CA ARG A 70 -21.06 -4.63 -1.17
C ARG A 70 -22.21 -3.68 -1.50
N ASP A 71 -21.91 -2.38 -1.64
CA ASP A 71 -22.94 -1.33 -1.64
C ASP A 71 -23.04 -0.55 -2.99
N GLY A 72 -22.20 -0.88 -3.98
CA GLY A 72 -22.21 -0.28 -5.34
C GLY A 72 -21.22 0.89 -5.53
N PRO A 73 -21.34 1.70 -6.60
CA PRO A 73 -20.49 2.87 -6.86
C PRO A 73 -20.37 3.80 -5.65
N ILE A 74 -19.17 4.31 -5.37
CA ILE A 74 -18.89 5.17 -4.20
C ILE A 74 -19.23 6.64 -4.49
N GLN A 75 -19.00 7.10 -5.71
CA GLN A 75 -19.05 8.53 -6.05
C GLN A 75 -20.47 9.07 -6.19
N SER A 76 -21.41 8.23 -6.60
CA SER A 76 -22.80 8.61 -6.84
C SER A 76 -23.70 8.46 -5.61
N ARG A 77 -23.14 8.19 -4.41
CA ARG A 77 -23.94 7.90 -3.20
C ARG A 77 -24.49 9.15 -2.53
N SER A 78 -25.68 8.99 -1.97
CA SER A 78 -26.30 9.93 -1.03
C SER A 78 -26.82 9.15 0.19
N PRO A 79 -26.29 9.39 1.42
CA PRO A 79 -25.21 10.34 1.74
C PRO A 79 -23.85 9.91 1.16
N SER A 80 -22.93 10.87 1.06
CA SER A 80 -21.56 10.63 0.59
C SER A 80 -20.84 9.59 1.46
N PHE A 81 -19.93 8.82 0.87
CA PHE A 81 -19.12 7.84 1.59
C PHE A 81 -18.36 8.51 2.77
N PRO A 82 -18.48 7.99 4.01
CA PRO A 82 -17.88 8.62 5.18
C PRO A 82 -16.38 8.29 5.25
N TRP A 83 -15.57 9.05 4.50
CA TRP A 83 -14.14 8.80 4.35
C TRP A 83 -13.37 8.77 5.67
N GLY A 84 -13.54 9.78 6.53
CA GLY A 84 -12.83 9.89 7.81
C GLY A 84 -13.08 8.71 8.76
N PRO A 85 -14.35 8.38 9.06
CA PRO A 85 -14.67 7.19 9.86
C PRO A 85 -14.10 5.89 9.28
N ASN A 86 -14.19 5.70 7.96
CA ASN A 86 -13.65 4.50 7.31
C ASN A 86 -12.12 4.44 7.35
N TRP A 87 -11.43 5.57 7.21
CA TRP A 87 -9.98 5.65 7.39
C TRP A 87 -9.57 5.27 8.82
N ASN A 88 -10.28 5.80 9.82
CA ASN A 88 -10.03 5.46 11.23
C ASN A 88 -10.21 3.97 11.52
N ILE A 89 -11.14 3.29 10.84
CA ILE A 89 -11.35 1.84 10.94
C ILE A 89 -10.23 1.08 10.21
N ALA A 90 -9.81 1.55 9.03
CA ALA A 90 -8.78 0.90 8.21
C ALA A 90 -7.38 0.99 8.83
N MET A 91 -7.11 2.01 9.63
CA MET A 91 -5.81 2.26 10.25
C MET A 91 -5.58 1.39 11.50
N PRO A 92 -4.49 0.59 11.56
CA PRO A 92 -4.13 -0.17 12.76
C PRO A 92 -3.90 0.73 13.97
N ASP A 93 -4.30 0.29 15.16
CA ASP A 93 -4.08 1.07 16.39
C ASP A 93 -2.59 1.31 16.67
N PHE A 94 -1.74 0.37 16.27
CA PHE A 94 -0.29 0.54 16.36
C PHE A 94 0.18 1.75 15.56
N GLU A 95 -0.30 1.94 14.32
CA GLU A 95 0.05 3.11 13.50
C GLU A 95 -0.47 4.40 14.12
N LYS A 96 -1.73 4.43 14.58
CA LYS A 96 -2.34 5.61 15.22
C LYS A 96 -1.51 6.14 16.39
N GLN A 97 -0.93 5.23 17.16
CA GLN A 97 -0.21 5.56 18.40
C GLN A 97 1.25 5.93 18.13
N ASN A 98 1.86 5.36 17.08
CA ASN A 98 3.30 5.38 16.90
C ASN A 98 3.79 6.13 15.65
N ASN A 99 2.88 6.60 14.79
CA ASN A 99 3.22 7.27 13.55
C ASN A 99 2.52 8.65 13.45
N PRO A 100 3.15 9.72 13.95
CA PRO A 100 2.56 11.06 13.93
C PRO A 100 2.47 11.66 12.52
N ASP A 101 3.32 11.20 11.59
CA ASP A 101 3.42 11.72 10.23
C ASP A 101 2.53 10.95 9.24
N ILE A 102 1.58 10.17 9.74
CA ILE A 102 0.74 9.33 8.89
C ILE A 102 -0.21 10.15 8.03
N TRP A 103 -0.21 9.83 6.74
CA TRP A 103 -1.08 10.47 5.78
C TRP A 103 -1.66 9.50 4.75
N VAL A 104 -2.82 9.86 4.22
CA VAL A 104 -3.49 9.20 3.11
C VAL A 104 -4.22 10.24 2.26
N SER A 105 -4.24 10.04 0.96
CA SER A 105 -5.02 10.85 0.02
C SER A 105 -5.71 9.94 -0.99
N VAL A 106 -7.00 10.17 -1.21
CA VAL A 106 -7.80 9.44 -2.19
C VAL A 106 -8.17 10.38 -3.31
N TYR A 107 -7.93 9.97 -4.55
CA TYR A 107 -8.15 10.77 -5.75
C TYR A 107 -9.21 10.16 -6.65
N SER A 108 -9.92 11.04 -7.34
CA SER A 108 -10.77 10.74 -8.47
C SER A 108 -10.57 11.76 -9.58
N GLY A 109 -10.35 11.30 -10.81
CA GLY A 109 -10.13 12.21 -11.93
C GLY A 109 -9.00 13.20 -11.67
N GLY A 110 -7.97 12.76 -10.94
CA GLY A 110 -6.79 13.57 -10.57
C GLY A 110 -7.04 14.56 -9.43
N ARG A 111 -8.25 14.63 -8.88
CA ARG A 111 -8.58 15.52 -7.77
C ARG A 111 -8.69 14.74 -6.46
N PRO A 112 -8.10 15.26 -5.37
CA PRO A 112 -8.27 14.64 -4.06
C PRO A 112 -9.72 14.80 -3.60
N ILE A 113 -10.37 13.68 -3.28
CA ILE A 113 -11.73 13.61 -2.72
C ILE A 113 -11.72 13.33 -1.22
N TYR A 114 -10.57 12.91 -0.68
CA TYR A 114 -10.32 12.79 0.74
C TYR A 114 -8.82 12.94 1.03
N LYS A 115 -8.48 13.57 2.15
CA LYS A 115 -7.12 13.73 2.65
C LYS A 115 -7.10 13.59 4.17
N PHE A 116 -6.02 13.01 4.69
CA PHE A 116 -5.68 13.00 6.11
C PHE A 116 -4.17 13.13 6.24
N GLY A 117 -3.70 13.90 7.22
CA GLY A 117 -2.28 14.18 7.44
C GLY A 117 -1.66 15.09 6.39
N GLU A 118 -0.38 15.39 6.58
CA GLU A 118 0.40 16.25 5.69
C GLU A 118 1.21 15.40 4.70
N TYR A 119 1.17 15.77 3.42
CA TYR A 119 1.95 15.14 2.38
C TYR A 119 2.37 16.16 1.33
N HIS A 120 3.35 15.80 0.52
CA HIS A 120 3.93 16.73 -0.43
C HIS A 120 2.93 17.10 -1.56
N PRO A 121 2.57 18.39 -1.76
CA PRO A 121 1.55 18.80 -2.74
C PRO A 121 1.86 18.41 -4.19
N PHE A 122 3.14 18.23 -4.53
CA PHE A 122 3.57 17.70 -5.82
C PHE A 122 2.86 16.38 -6.21
N LEU A 123 2.49 15.54 -5.24
CA LEU A 123 1.74 14.31 -5.52
C LEU A 123 0.36 14.61 -6.13
N ASP A 124 -0.28 15.74 -5.78
CA ASP A 124 -1.53 16.16 -6.40
C ASP A 124 -1.32 16.56 -7.86
N VAL A 125 -0.17 17.17 -8.19
CA VAL A 125 0.18 17.55 -9.57
C VAL A 125 0.32 16.30 -10.43
N ILE A 126 1.05 15.28 -9.95
CA ILE A 126 1.23 14.02 -10.66
C ILE A 126 -0.11 13.31 -10.92
N GLU A 127 -1.01 13.26 -9.93
CA GLU A 127 -2.33 12.64 -10.14
C GLU A 127 -3.22 13.44 -11.11
N GLN A 128 -3.11 14.77 -11.13
CA GLN A 128 -3.79 15.60 -12.14
C GLN A 128 -3.25 15.34 -13.55
N CYS A 129 -1.93 15.19 -13.71
CA CYS A 129 -1.32 14.84 -14.99
C CYS A 129 -1.73 13.42 -15.43
N ASP A 130 -1.70 12.43 -14.53
CA ASP A 130 -2.13 11.05 -14.83
C ASP A 130 -3.59 11.00 -15.26
N ALA A 131 -4.48 11.74 -14.59
CA ALA A 131 -5.90 11.72 -14.92
C ALA A 131 -6.23 12.33 -16.29
N ARG A 132 -5.38 13.20 -16.81
CA ARG A 132 -5.48 13.74 -18.18
C ARG A 132 -4.86 12.80 -19.20
N ASN A 133 -3.99 11.92 -18.75
CA ASN A 133 -3.31 10.95 -19.59
C ASN A 133 -4.16 9.68 -19.72
N ARG A 134 -4.16 9.05 -20.91
CA ARG A 134 -5.03 7.91 -21.22
C ARG A 134 -4.53 6.61 -20.59
N ASP A 135 -4.42 6.58 -19.26
CA ASP A 135 -3.93 5.46 -18.44
C ASP A 135 -2.43 5.11 -18.64
N GLU A 136 -1.61 6.04 -19.17
CA GLU A 136 -0.15 5.89 -19.29
C GLU A 136 0.59 6.61 -18.15
N TYR A 137 0.60 6.01 -16.96
CA TYR A 137 1.15 6.64 -15.75
C TYR A 137 2.60 7.11 -15.90
N ASP A 138 3.45 6.37 -16.61
CA ASP A 138 4.87 6.71 -16.81
C ASP A 138 5.07 8.07 -17.50
N ARG A 139 4.11 8.50 -18.33
CA ARG A 139 4.16 9.81 -18.99
C ARG A 139 3.65 10.95 -18.11
N ALA A 140 2.99 10.67 -16.98
CA ALA A 140 2.49 11.71 -16.08
C ALA A 140 3.62 12.60 -15.53
N VAL A 141 4.81 12.02 -15.32
CA VAL A 141 6.00 12.76 -14.85
C VAL A 141 6.50 13.73 -15.92
N SER A 142 6.66 13.26 -17.16
CA SER A 142 7.06 14.12 -18.28
C SER A 142 6.06 15.24 -18.53
N ILE A 143 4.75 14.98 -18.43
CA ILE A 143 3.72 16.02 -18.52
C ILE A 143 3.85 17.05 -17.40
N ALA A 144 4.21 16.62 -16.18
CA ALA A 144 4.45 17.54 -15.07
C ALA A 144 5.69 18.40 -15.31
N GLU A 145 6.80 17.82 -15.78
CA GLU A 145 8.01 18.56 -16.18
C GLU A 145 7.69 19.64 -17.21
N ASP A 146 6.98 19.26 -18.28
CA ASP A 146 6.56 20.20 -19.34
C ASP A 146 5.69 21.33 -18.77
N ALA A 147 4.75 21.01 -17.86
CA ALA A 147 3.90 22.01 -17.24
C ALA A 147 4.68 23.01 -16.37
N PHE A 148 5.70 22.55 -15.62
CA PHE A 148 6.58 23.45 -14.85
C PHE A 148 7.44 24.31 -15.77
N ASN A 149 8.01 23.73 -16.82
CA ASN A 149 8.81 24.44 -17.81
C ASN A 149 7.98 25.52 -18.54
N MET A 150 6.75 25.21 -18.94
CA MET A 150 5.81 26.17 -19.51
C MET A 150 5.43 27.31 -18.55
N ALA A 151 5.44 27.05 -17.24
CA ALA A 151 5.22 28.05 -16.21
C ALA A 151 6.47 28.88 -15.87
N GLY A 152 7.57 28.70 -16.63
CA GLY A 152 8.83 29.45 -16.44
C GLY A 152 9.71 28.90 -15.32
N ARG A 153 9.42 27.70 -14.79
CA ARG A 153 10.26 27.02 -13.80
C ARG A 153 11.02 25.90 -14.51
N GLY A 154 12.33 26.07 -14.70
CA GLY A 154 13.21 25.01 -15.19
C GLY A 154 13.31 23.91 -14.14
N VAL A 155 12.52 22.84 -14.30
CA VAL A 155 12.47 21.72 -13.35
C VAL A 155 12.85 20.43 -14.06
N ARG A 156 13.76 19.66 -13.44
CA ARG A 156 14.02 18.27 -13.78
C ARG A 156 13.51 17.37 -12.66
N ILE A 157 12.81 16.30 -13.00
CA ILE A 157 12.16 15.40 -12.05
C ILE A 157 12.73 14.00 -12.20
N ASP A 158 13.56 13.60 -11.24
CA ASP A 158 14.05 12.22 -11.16
C ASP A 158 12.99 11.36 -10.45
N HIS A 159 12.37 10.44 -11.20
CA HIS A 159 11.33 9.54 -10.70
C HIS A 159 11.87 8.12 -10.49
N GLN A 160 11.79 7.65 -9.25
CA GLN A 160 12.12 6.28 -8.89
C GLN A 160 10.84 5.54 -8.49
N THR A 161 10.49 4.51 -9.26
CA THR A 161 9.33 3.66 -8.99
C THR A 161 9.79 2.23 -8.70
N THR A 162 9.20 1.60 -7.68
CA THR A 162 9.38 0.18 -7.40
C THR A 162 8.03 -0.46 -7.11
N ILE A 163 7.74 -1.59 -7.76
CA ILE A 163 6.55 -2.39 -7.45
C ILE A 163 6.69 -2.93 -6.02
N ALA A 164 5.63 -2.75 -5.21
CA ALA A 164 5.55 -3.31 -3.87
C ALA A 164 4.55 -4.47 -3.80
N MET A 165 3.47 -4.41 -4.57
CA MET A 165 2.47 -5.47 -4.62
C MET A 165 1.80 -5.51 -5.99
N VAL A 166 1.50 -6.71 -6.48
CA VAL A 166 0.63 -6.94 -7.64
C VAL A 166 -0.47 -7.90 -7.21
N ILE A 167 -1.73 -7.59 -7.52
CA ILE A 167 -2.87 -8.47 -7.25
C ILE A 167 -3.67 -8.67 -8.53
N GLY A 168 -3.95 -9.93 -8.84
CA GLY A 168 -4.89 -10.33 -9.87
C GLY A 168 -5.94 -11.26 -9.27
N THR A 169 -7.19 -10.79 -9.21
CA THR A 169 -8.33 -11.54 -8.69
C THR A 169 -9.26 -11.96 -9.82
N MET A 170 -9.44 -13.27 -9.94
CA MET A 170 -10.45 -13.95 -10.75
C MET A 170 -11.54 -14.51 -9.84
N MET A 171 -12.65 -15.01 -10.42
CA MET A 171 -13.82 -15.47 -9.66
C MET A 171 -13.52 -16.55 -8.62
N ASP A 172 -12.56 -17.43 -8.88
CA ASP A 172 -12.22 -18.61 -8.08
C ASP A 172 -10.72 -18.66 -7.73
N LYS A 173 -9.98 -17.59 -8.00
CA LYS A 173 -8.55 -17.55 -7.70
C LYS A 173 -8.06 -16.13 -7.58
N THR A 174 -7.36 -15.83 -6.49
CA THR A 174 -6.58 -14.60 -6.37
C THR A 174 -5.11 -14.93 -6.34
N ARG A 175 -4.29 -14.20 -7.08
CA ARG A 175 -2.83 -14.23 -6.96
C ARG A 175 -2.35 -12.87 -6.48
N VAL A 176 -1.48 -12.88 -5.49
CA VAL A 176 -0.81 -11.69 -4.99
C VAL A 176 0.69 -11.94 -4.99
N GLY A 177 1.44 -11.04 -5.62
CA GLY A 177 2.89 -10.96 -5.50
C GLY A 177 3.26 -9.77 -4.61
N LEU A 178 4.14 -9.99 -3.65
CA LEU A 178 4.65 -8.98 -2.73
C LEU A 178 6.16 -8.88 -2.87
N ILE A 179 6.63 -7.65 -3.04
CA ILE A 179 8.06 -7.32 -3.17
C ILE A 179 8.43 -6.42 -2.01
N PHE A 180 9.26 -6.93 -1.12
CA PHE A 180 9.73 -6.19 0.04
C PHE A 180 11.25 -6.21 0.13
N ARG A 181 11.81 -5.20 0.79
CA ARG A 181 13.27 -5.11 0.99
C ARG A 181 13.57 -5.51 2.42
N ASN A 182 14.29 -6.61 2.59
CA ASN A 182 15.02 -6.87 3.82
C ASN A 182 16.36 -6.12 3.72
N PRO A 183 16.95 -5.63 4.83
CA PRO A 183 18.29 -5.08 4.87
C PRO A 183 19.36 -5.77 3.99
N LYS A 184 19.36 -7.11 3.89
CA LYS A 184 20.35 -7.85 3.09
C LYS A 184 19.97 -8.02 1.60
N ARG A 185 18.68 -8.09 1.28
CA ARG A 185 18.20 -8.46 -0.06
C ARG A 185 16.77 -8.00 -0.33
N THR A 186 16.45 -7.80 -1.61
CA THR A 186 15.05 -7.69 -2.05
C THR A 186 14.46 -9.09 -2.11
N ASN A 187 13.42 -9.32 -1.31
CA ASN A 187 12.67 -10.57 -1.29
C ASN A 187 11.37 -10.38 -2.04
N THR A 188 11.00 -11.41 -2.80
CA THR A 188 9.69 -11.50 -3.44
C THR A 188 9.05 -12.80 -2.99
N PHE A 189 7.81 -12.73 -2.55
CA PHE A 189 7.00 -13.93 -2.37
C PHE A 189 5.61 -13.70 -2.95
N ASN A 190 5.00 -14.79 -3.34
CA ASN A 190 3.67 -14.79 -3.90
C ASN A 190 2.79 -15.67 -3.03
N PHE A 191 1.53 -15.30 -2.90
CA PHE A 191 0.51 -16.21 -2.41
C PHE A 191 -0.65 -16.30 -3.41
N ALA A 192 -1.19 -17.49 -3.55
CA ALA A 192 -2.41 -17.73 -4.29
C ALA A 192 -3.49 -18.21 -3.33
N VAL A 193 -4.68 -17.65 -3.48
CA VAL A 193 -5.86 -17.98 -2.68
C VAL A 193 -6.87 -18.67 -3.58
N GLU A 194 -7.26 -19.88 -3.20
CA GLU A 194 -8.27 -20.69 -3.87
C GLU A 194 -9.42 -21.02 -2.88
N PRO A 195 -10.63 -21.30 -3.39
CA PRO A 195 -11.77 -21.63 -2.56
C PRO A 195 -11.51 -22.89 -1.73
N LYS A 196 -11.79 -22.81 -0.43
CA LYS A 196 -11.76 -23.96 0.45
C LYS A 196 -13.14 -24.60 0.52
N ASN A 197 -13.21 -25.91 0.39
CA ASN A 197 -14.46 -26.66 0.58
C ASN A 197 -14.73 -26.78 2.08
N VAL A 198 -15.48 -25.84 2.64
CA VAL A 198 -15.94 -25.89 4.03
C VAL A 198 -17.45 -26.15 3.97
N THR A 199 -17.86 -27.37 4.31
CA THR A 199 -19.29 -27.77 4.42
C THR A 199 -20.17 -27.50 3.18
N ARG A 200 -20.11 -28.35 2.14
CA ARG A 200 -20.94 -28.31 0.89
C ARG A 200 -20.98 -26.98 0.10
N GLU A 201 -20.55 -25.86 0.66
CA GLU A 201 -20.41 -24.55 0.06
C GLU A 201 -18.92 -24.21 -0.11
N LYS A 202 -18.60 -23.53 -1.20
CA LYS A 202 -17.23 -23.07 -1.48
C LYS A 202 -17.03 -21.69 -0.86
N ALA A 203 -16.15 -21.58 0.13
CA ALA A 203 -15.74 -20.30 0.66
C ALA A 203 -14.80 -19.61 -0.34
N VAL A 204 -15.26 -18.54 -0.99
CA VAL A 204 -14.47 -17.78 -1.97
C VAL A 204 -14.03 -16.46 -1.34
N ALA A 205 -12.72 -16.18 -1.36
CA ALA A 205 -12.20 -14.91 -0.85
C ALA A 205 -12.56 -13.76 -1.79
N GLU A 206 -13.16 -12.71 -1.24
CA GLU A 206 -13.43 -11.47 -1.96
C GLU A 206 -12.14 -10.66 -2.18
N PRO A 207 -12.05 -9.84 -3.25
CA PRO A 207 -10.84 -9.06 -3.56
C PRO A 207 -10.34 -8.23 -2.37
N HIS A 208 -11.27 -7.64 -1.61
CA HIS A 208 -10.93 -6.81 -0.46
C HIS A 208 -10.26 -7.61 0.68
N GLN A 209 -10.63 -8.88 0.88
CA GLN A 209 -10.02 -9.73 1.90
C GLN A 209 -8.58 -10.10 1.50
N CYS A 210 -8.33 -10.35 0.21
CA CYS A 210 -6.97 -10.56 -0.29
C CYS A 210 -6.09 -9.31 -0.18
N LEU A 211 -6.64 -8.11 -0.40
CA LEU A 211 -5.92 -6.84 -0.15
C LEU A 211 -5.58 -6.69 1.33
N LEU A 212 -6.49 -7.04 2.26
CA LEU A 212 -6.23 -7.01 3.70
C LEU A 212 -5.15 -8.02 4.11
N HIS A 213 -5.17 -9.24 3.56
CA HIS A 213 -4.13 -10.25 3.81
C HIS A 213 -2.76 -9.76 3.33
N ALA A 214 -2.70 -9.16 2.13
CA ALA A 214 -1.50 -8.55 1.60
C ALA A 214 -0.99 -7.39 2.48
N ALA A 215 -1.91 -6.57 3.02
CA ALA A 215 -1.55 -5.48 3.92
C ALA A 215 -0.98 -5.99 5.25
N ALA A 216 -1.54 -7.06 5.81
CA ALA A 216 -1.03 -7.70 7.02
C ALA A 216 0.41 -8.21 6.82
N TRP A 217 0.71 -8.82 5.67
CA TRP A 217 2.07 -9.23 5.33
C TRP A 217 3.06 -8.06 5.22
N LEU A 218 2.66 -6.97 4.57
CA LEU A 218 3.52 -5.78 4.42
C LEU A 218 3.82 -5.13 5.78
N GLU A 219 2.81 -5.06 6.66
CA GLU A 219 2.97 -4.58 8.03
C GLU A 219 3.89 -5.51 8.84
N LEU A 220 3.70 -6.83 8.71
CA LEU A 220 4.52 -7.84 9.40
C LEU A 220 5.98 -7.69 9.01
N VAL A 221 6.30 -7.59 7.73
CA VAL A 221 7.68 -7.40 7.25
C VAL A 221 8.28 -6.11 7.80
N GLN A 222 7.55 -4.99 7.73
CA GLN A 222 8.02 -3.71 8.26
C GLN A 222 8.33 -3.81 9.77
N LEU A 223 7.43 -4.40 10.54
CA LEU A 223 7.59 -4.55 11.99
C LEU A 223 8.67 -5.56 12.36
N SER A 224 8.89 -6.60 11.56
CA SER A 224 10.01 -7.54 11.77
C SER A 224 11.35 -6.84 11.64
N VAL A 225 11.50 -5.97 10.63
CA VAL A 225 12.70 -5.14 10.49
C VAL A 225 12.84 -4.21 11.70
N GLN A 226 11.79 -3.49 12.08
CA GLN A 226 11.82 -2.59 13.24
C GLN A 226 12.20 -3.33 14.54
N ALA A 227 11.63 -4.51 14.78
CA ALA A 227 11.96 -5.36 15.93
C ALA A 227 13.44 -5.75 15.93
N GLY A 228 14.01 -6.11 14.77
CA GLY A 228 15.42 -6.45 14.66
C GLY A 228 16.36 -5.30 15.02
N PHE A 229 16.06 -4.09 14.54
CA PHE A 229 16.82 -2.88 14.91
C PHE A 229 16.69 -2.56 16.42
N LEU A 230 15.51 -2.72 17.01
CA LEU A 230 15.31 -2.52 18.45
C LEU A 230 16.07 -3.56 19.29
N LYS A 231 16.11 -4.82 18.84
CA LYS A 231 16.88 -5.90 19.50
C LYS A 231 18.39 -5.67 19.46
N ALA A 232 18.90 -5.12 18.35
CA ALA A 232 20.32 -4.80 18.21
C ALA A 232 20.76 -3.64 19.13
N ARG A 233 19.90 -2.62 19.29
CA ARG A 233 20.14 -1.45 20.14
C ARG A 233 19.84 -1.74 21.61
N LYS A 234 20.65 -2.57 22.27
CA LYS A 234 20.54 -2.83 23.72
C LYS A 234 20.62 -1.51 24.52
N GLY A 235 19.48 -0.99 24.98
CA GLY A 235 19.39 0.02 26.04
C GLY A 235 19.55 1.48 25.63
N ALA A 236 19.60 1.83 24.34
CA ALA A 236 19.75 3.22 23.91
C ALA A 236 18.77 3.57 22.79
N THR A 237 17.58 4.07 23.14
CA THR A 237 16.93 5.20 22.42
C THR A 237 15.65 5.68 23.11
N ARG A 238 15.45 7.00 23.08
CA ARG A 238 14.19 7.72 23.35
C ARG A 238 13.16 7.48 22.23
N SER A 239 12.95 6.22 21.83
CA SER A 239 11.89 5.87 20.88
C SER A 239 10.58 5.76 21.64
N ASN A 240 9.52 6.38 21.14
CA ASN A 240 8.17 6.20 21.69
C ASN A 240 7.65 4.75 21.49
N VAL A 241 8.25 4.01 20.54
CA VAL A 241 7.93 2.62 20.26
C VAL A 241 8.89 1.69 21.00
N THR A 242 8.34 0.79 21.82
CA THR A 242 9.13 -0.25 22.51
C THR A 242 9.14 -1.57 21.72
N LEU A 243 10.14 -2.42 21.99
CA LEU A 243 10.18 -3.76 21.39
C LEU A 243 8.94 -4.59 21.76
N VAL A 244 8.44 -4.42 22.98
CA VAL A 244 7.23 -5.13 23.47
C VAL A 244 6.00 -4.76 22.65
N ASP A 245 5.84 -3.48 22.30
CA ASP A 245 4.71 -3.01 21.48
C ASP A 245 4.75 -3.62 20.08
N VAL A 246 5.95 -3.68 19.49
CA VAL A 246 6.17 -4.28 18.17
C VAL A 246 5.89 -5.79 18.20
N GLU A 247 6.43 -6.52 19.18
CA GLU A 247 6.22 -7.97 19.33
C GLU A 247 4.74 -8.31 19.56
N LYS A 248 4.03 -7.49 20.34
CA LYS A 248 2.58 -7.63 20.54
C LYS A 248 1.81 -7.45 19.23
N ARG A 249 2.19 -6.48 18.40
CA ARG A 249 1.54 -6.28 17.09
C ARG A 249 1.88 -7.41 16.11
N LEU A 250 3.13 -7.89 16.07
CA LEU A 250 3.54 -9.04 15.28
C LEU A 250 2.74 -10.30 15.63
N GLY A 251 2.48 -10.55 16.91
CA GLY A 251 1.63 -11.65 17.35
C GLY A 251 0.19 -11.55 16.81
N LYS A 252 -0.41 -10.34 16.85
CA LYS A 252 -1.73 -10.09 16.26
C LYS A 252 -1.76 -10.30 14.75
N LEU A 253 -0.72 -9.82 14.04
CA LEU A 253 -0.61 -10.00 12.58
C LEU A 253 -0.50 -11.48 12.21
N ASN A 254 0.32 -12.25 12.92
CA ASN A 254 0.41 -13.70 12.70
C ASN A 254 -0.95 -14.39 12.90
N HIS A 255 -1.71 -13.99 13.91
CA HIS A 255 -3.06 -14.51 14.11
C HIS A 255 -4.03 -14.08 12.99
N GLU A 256 -4.00 -12.82 12.54
CA GLU A 256 -4.78 -12.35 11.38
C GLU A 256 -4.50 -13.17 10.12
N LEU A 257 -3.22 -13.43 9.83
CA LEU A 257 -2.78 -14.23 8.69
C LEU A 257 -3.25 -15.69 8.80
N GLN A 258 -3.11 -16.28 10.00
CA GLN A 258 -3.53 -17.66 10.25
C GLN A 258 -5.05 -17.84 10.08
N LEU A 259 -5.87 -16.92 10.60
CA LEU A 259 -7.33 -16.98 10.43
C LEU A 259 -7.74 -16.94 8.95
N PHE A 260 -7.02 -16.17 8.13
CA PHE A 260 -7.24 -16.13 6.69
C PHE A 260 -6.86 -17.47 6.02
N GLU A 261 -5.72 -18.06 6.41
CA GLU A 261 -5.24 -19.38 5.95
C GLU A 261 -6.14 -20.54 6.42
N GLU A 262 -6.84 -20.38 7.55
CA GLU A 262 -7.83 -21.34 8.03
C GLU A 262 -9.13 -21.26 7.20
N SER A 263 -9.49 -20.06 6.75
CA SER A 263 -10.71 -19.78 5.99
C SER A 263 -10.62 -20.17 4.52
N TYR A 264 -9.43 -20.09 3.92
CA TYR A 264 -9.20 -20.29 2.49
C TYR A 264 -8.04 -21.26 2.21
N ASP A 265 -7.94 -21.77 0.98
CA ASP A 265 -6.76 -22.53 0.57
C ASP A 265 -5.69 -21.56 0.07
N VAL A 266 -4.62 -21.39 0.85
CA VAL A 266 -3.56 -20.41 0.57
C VAL A 266 -2.26 -21.13 0.31
N SER A 267 -1.70 -20.94 -0.88
CA SER A 267 -0.40 -21.48 -1.28
C SER A 267 0.63 -20.38 -1.45
N TYR A 268 1.83 -20.59 -0.91
CA TYR A 268 2.93 -19.64 -0.95
C TYR A 268 4.02 -20.07 -1.93
N ARG A 269 4.72 -19.12 -2.57
CA ARG A 269 5.90 -19.35 -3.43
C ARG A 269 6.94 -18.23 -3.25
N PRO A 270 8.21 -18.53 -2.87
CA PRO A 270 8.77 -19.87 -2.67
C PRO A 270 8.20 -20.59 -1.43
N GLU A 271 8.33 -20.02 -0.25
CA GLU A 271 7.70 -20.48 0.98
C GLU A 271 7.04 -19.31 1.74
N ARG A 272 6.20 -19.63 2.70
CA ARG A 272 5.60 -18.64 3.61
C ARG A 272 6.72 -17.99 4.42
N PRO A 273 6.90 -16.66 4.39
CA PRO A 273 7.95 -16.00 5.15
C PRO A 273 7.84 -16.30 6.65
N ASP A 274 8.96 -16.66 7.28
CA ASP A 274 9.03 -16.88 8.72
C ASP A 274 9.29 -15.56 9.46
N THR A 275 8.47 -15.24 10.45
CA THR A 275 8.58 -13.97 11.18
C THR A 275 9.87 -13.91 12.01
N ILE A 276 10.29 -15.03 12.60
CA ILE A 276 11.48 -15.11 13.44
C ILE A 276 12.71 -14.91 12.57
N GLU A 277 12.80 -15.60 11.44
CA GLU A 277 13.90 -15.44 10.48
C GLU A 277 14.04 -13.99 10.00
N LEU A 278 12.92 -13.32 9.67
CA LEU A 278 12.93 -11.91 9.26
C LEU A 278 13.48 -10.98 10.36
N VAL A 279 13.11 -11.22 11.63
CA VAL A 279 13.59 -10.44 12.78
C VAL A 279 15.08 -10.71 13.03
N GLU A 280 15.51 -11.96 12.92
CA GLU A 280 16.91 -12.36 13.11
C GLU A 280 17.81 -11.77 12.01
N GLU A 281 17.42 -11.89 10.74
CA GLU A 281 18.14 -11.29 9.60
C GLU A 281 18.34 -9.78 9.81
N ALA A 282 17.29 -9.07 10.27
CA ALA A 282 17.36 -7.64 10.56
C ALA A 282 18.19 -7.31 11.80
N THR A 283 18.15 -8.16 12.84
CA THR A 283 18.95 -8.00 14.06
C THR A 283 20.44 -8.14 13.76
N GLU A 284 20.82 -9.14 12.97
CA GLU A 284 22.21 -9.35 12.55
C GLU A 284 22.73 -8.18 11.72
N PHE A 285 21.93 -7.72 10.75
CA PHE A 285 22.27 -6.56 9.95
C PHE A 285 22.54 -5.34 10.82
N ALA A 286 21.62 -5.04 11.75
CA ALA A 286 21.73 -3.88 12.63
C ALA A 286 22.89 -3.94 13.64
N LYS A 287 23.45 -5.13 13.91
CA LYS A 287 24.68 -5.29 14.72
C LYS A 287 25.96 -5.13 13.90
N GLY A 288 25.91 -5.40 12.60
CA GLY A 288 27.04 -5.31 11.68
C GLY A 288 27.18 -3.96 10.97
N SER A 289 26.12 -3.15 10.96
CA SER A 289 26.09 -1.76 10.48
C SER A 289 26.46 -0.77 11.58
#